data_AF-A0A0H3JZY7-F1
#
_entry.id   AF-A0A0H3JZY7-F1
#
_cell.length_a   1.000
_cell.length_b   1.000
_cell.length_c   1.000
_cell.angle_alpha   90.00
_cell.angle_beta   90.00
_cell.angle_gamma   90.00
#
_symmetry.space_group_name_H-M   'P 1'
#
loop_
_entity.id
_entity.type
_entity.pdbx_description
1 polymer ?
#
loop_
_entity_poly.entity_id
_entity_poly.type
_entity_poly.pdbx_seq_one_letter_code
_entity_poly.pdbx_strand_id
1 'polypeptide(L)'
;MANLKITSAQQLYVAFYGRPADPAGQKFWDVIVQDNLSTLNYGAIAEAFGESVESFLRFSSLSAAEAVNTLFQTILNRDADPIGQDFYVKELESGRLSLANLAIAIVEGIEEGSRDAQTFLNKVLVADLFTRSLDSLEEIEAYDFSKNPIALPTVQALLAQVTGDDSSLPNALQVTAIAQQVVVSSGSPATAIAISEARSIVKGNDDNQLSSSEAFTLIGTNGNDLLTAGNGDDNLIGELGADTLTGGAGQDQFLYRAIADSQLSGFDQITDFQIGSDRLVGPNSVSATEISNVGTVSSLDPESLVAVLTPDRFMANGAATFQIEQRTFVAFNDDLAGFQAERDLLIEITGFQGDLTSLAIV
;
A
#
# COMPACT_ATOMS: atom_id res chain seq x y z
N MET A 1 9.81 17.50 11.12
CA MET A 1 9.22 16.81 9.96
C MET A 1 9.22 15.33 10.29
N ALA A 2 8.21 14.60 9.82
CA ALA A 2 8.10 13.17 10.09
C ALA A 2 9.04 12.39 9.16
N ASN A 3 9.45 11.20 9.60
CA ASN A 3 10.27 10.30 8.81
C ASN A 3 9.43 9.08 8.44
N LEU A 4 9.77 8.45 7.32
CA LEU A 4 9.12 7.21 6.89
C LEU A 4 9.13 6.15 8.00
N LYS A 5 8.14 5.27 7.95
CA LYS A 5 8.01 4.11 8.84
C LYS A 5 7.84 2.84 8.03
N ILE A 6 8.41 1.76 8.56
CA ILE A 6 8.14 0.42 8.04
C ILE A 6 6.76 -0.02 8.54
N THR A 7 5.79 -0.07 7.64
CA THR A 7 4.40 -0.47 7.89
C THR A 7 3.99 -1.73 7.13
N SER A 8 4.85 -2.27 6.26
CA SER A 8 4.60 -3.52 5.54
C SER A 8 5.83 -4.41 5.38
N ALA A 9 5.58 -5.70 5.16
CA ALA A 9 6.60 -6.66 4.78
C ALA A 9 7.26 -6.26 3.46
N GLN A 10 6.49 -5.74 2.49
CA GLN A 10 7.02 -5.35 1.19
C GLN A 10 8.17 -4.35 1.32
N GLN A 11 8.04 -3.37 2.22
CA GLN A 11 9.10 -2.41 2.51
C GLN A 11 10.35 -3.08 3.07
N LEU A 12 10.23 -4.12 3.91
CA LEU A 12 11.37 -4.88 4.42
C LEU A 12 12.07 -5.68 3.32
N TYR A 13 11.31 -6.34 2.45
CA TYR A 13 11.88 -7.08 1.32
C TYR A 13 12.62 -6.14 0.36
N VAL A 14 12.03 -4.99 0.03
CA VAL A 14 12.69 -3.97 -0.80
C VAL A 14 13.90 -3.39 -0.09
N ALA A 15 13.81 -3.06 1.20
CA ALA A 15 14.91 -2.41 1.92
C ALA A 15 16.12 -3.33 2.11
N PHE A 16 15.88 -4.59 2.47
CA PHE A 16 16.95 -5.50 2.85
C PHE A 16 17.45 -6.36 1.68
N TYR A 17 16.54 -6.88 0.86
CA TYR A 17 16.88 -7.78 -0.24
C TYR A 17 16.84 -7.11 -1.62
N GLY A 18 16.30 -5.90 -1.72
CA GLY A 18 16.21 -5.20 -3.01
C GLY A 18 15.36 -5.93 -4.03
N ARG A 19 14.33 -6.64 -3.58
CA ARG A 19 13.44 -7.42 -4.43
C ARG A 19 11.99 -7.38 -3.92
N PRO A 20 11.02 -7.72 -4.78
CA PRO A 20 9.67 -8.05 -4.37
C PRO A 20 9.62 -9.20 -3.36
N ALA A 21 8.71 -9.13 -2.38
CA ALA A 21 8.35 -10.32 -1.63
C ALA A 21 7.75 -11.39 -2.54
N ASP A 22 7.80 -12.65 -2.14
CA ASP A 22 6.87 -13.64 -2.70
C ASP A 22 5.52 -13.52 -1.98
N PRO A 23 4.38 -13.88 -2.61
CA PRO A 23 3.06 -13.68 -2.00
C PRO A 23 2.87 -14.34 -0.63
N ALA A 24 3.47 -15.53 -0.43
CA ALA A 24 3.39 -16.25 0.83
C ALA A 24 4.22 -15.56 1.93
N GLY A 25 5.44 -15.15 1.59
CA GLY A 25 6.32 -14.37 2.46
C GLY A 25 5.72 -13.02 2.85
N GLN A 26 5.17 -12.27 1.88
CA GLN A 26 4.49 -10.99 2.13
C GLN A 26 3.40 -11.16 3.18
N LYS A 27 2.46 -12.10 2.94
CA LYS A 27 1.34 -12.37 3.85
C LYS A 27 1.78 -12.78 5.25
N PHE A 28 2.81 -13.62 5.36
CA PHE A 28 3.31 -14.07 6.65
C PHE A 28 3.94 -12.92 7.45
N TRP A 29 4.77 -12.12 6.79
CA TRP A 29 5.48 -11.04 7.45
C TRP A 29 4.62 -9.80 7.69
N ASP A 30 3.59 -9.54 6.89
CA ASP A 30 2.68 -8.40 7.10
C ASP A 30 1.98 -8.50 8.46
N VAL A 31 1.50 -9.69 8.83
CA VAL A 31 0.92 -9.93 10.17
C VAL A 31 1.92 -9.55 11.27
N ILE A 32 3.17 -9.97 11.11
CA ILE A 32 4.21 -9.73 12.11
C ILE A 32 4.60 -8.24 12.16
N VAL A 33 4.68 -7.57 11.00
CA VAL A 33 4.95 -6.13 10.95
C VAL A 33 3.83 -5.36 11.65
N GLN A 34 2.57 -5.68 11.35
CA GLN A 34 1.40 -5.04 11.97
C GLN A 34 1.37 -5.23 13.49
N ASP A 35 1.65 -6.44 13.99
CA ASP A 35 1.73 -6.69 15.44
C ASP A 35 2.83 -5.86 16.11
N ASN A 36 3.96 -5.65 15.42
CA ASN A 36 5.10 -4.89 15.94
C ASN A 36 4.96 -3.36 15.78
N LEU A 37 4.03 -2.85 14.97
CA LEU A 37 3.73 -1.40 14.91
C LEU A 37 3.30 -0.87 16.29
N SER A 38 2.57 -1.68 17.06
CA SER A 38 2.11 -1.34 18.41
C SER A 38 3.24 -1.24 19.44
N THR A 39 4.38 -1.91 19.20
CA THR A 39 5.52 -1.97 20.13
C THR A 39 6.81 -1.36 19.59
N LEU A 40 6.80 -0.89 18.33
CA LEU A 40 7.95 -0.35 17.57
C LEU A 40 9.21 -1.24 17.67
N ASN A 41 9.05 -2.57 17.71
CA ASN A 41 10.16 -3.50 17.88
C ASN A 41 10.33 -4.44 16.67
N TYR A 42 11.10 -4.00 15.68
CA TYR A 42 11.41 -4.84 14.53
C TYR A 42 12.51 -5.89 14.78
N GLY A 43 13.02 -6.02 16.02
CA GLY A 43 14.18 -6.85 16.33
C GLY A 43 14.02 -8.31 15.88
N ALA A 44 12.86 -8.91 16.13
CA ALA A 44 12.58 -10.29 15.72
C ALA A 44 12.50 -10.46 14.18
N ILE A 45 12.01 -9.44 13.48
CA ILE A 45 11.89 -9.45 12.02
C ILE A 45 13.27 -9.27 11.39
N ALA A 46 14.05 -8.34 11.91
CA ALA A 46 15.42 -8.10 11.48
C ALA A 46 16.33 -9.32 11.72
N GLU A 47 16.18 -10.00 12.86
CA GLU A 47 16.88 -11.27 13.13
C GLU A 47 16.53 -12.33 12.08
N ALA A 48 15.24 -12.58 11.83
CA ALA A 48 14.82 -13.57 10.85
C ALA A 48 15.30 -13.27 9.42
N PHE A 49 15.30 -12.00 9.00
CA PHE A 49 15.83 -11.59 7.70
C PHE A 49 17.35 -11.73 7.66
N GLY A 50 18.05 -11.28 8.71
CA GLY A 50 19.51 -11.32 8.81
C GLY A 50 20.11 -12.73 8.92
N GLU A 51 19.37 -13.68 9.47
CA GLU A 51 19.78 -15.09 9.58
C GLU A 51 19.40 -15.94 8.36
N SER A 52 18.72 -15.34 7.37
CA SER A 52 18.32 -16.05 6.16
C SER A 52 19.52 -16.46 5.30
N VAL A 53 19.33 -17.55 4.54
CA VAL A 53 20.30 -17.98 3.51
C VAL A 53 20.55 -16.87 2.49
N GLU A 54 19.52 -16.10 2.15
CA GLU A 54 19.62 -14.97 1.23
C GLU A 54 20.53 -13.86 1.77
N SER A 55 20.39 -13.52 3.04
CA SER A 55 21.27 -12.54 3.71
C SER A 55 22.72 -13.00 3.67
N PHE A 56 22.96 -14.29 3.99
CA PHE A 56 24.29 -14.86 3.92
C PHE A 56 24.87 -14.76 2.51
N LEU A 57 24.13 -15.12 1.46
CA LEU A 57 24.60 -15.01 0.07
C LEU A 57 24.88 -13.57 -0.35
N ARG A 58 24.08 -12.61 0.13
CA ARG A 58 24.20 -11.20 -0.26
C ARG A 58 25.36 -10.47 0.42
N PHE A 59 25.58 -10.72 1.71
CA PHE A 59 26.45 -9.88 2.53
C PHE A 59 27.71 -10.59 3.05
N SER A 60 27.77 -11.93 3.09
CA SER A 60 28.87 -12.66 3.76
C SER A 60 30.26 -12.41 3.18
N SER A 61 30.36 -12.06 1.88
CA SER A 61 31.61 -11.77 1.21
C SER A 61 31.99 -10.29 1.22
N LEU A 62 31.14 -9.41 1.73
CA LEU A 62 31.32 -7.96 1.72
C LEU A 62 32.00 -7.48 3.00
N SER A 63 32.84 -6.46 2.89
CA SER A 63 33.24 -5.65 4.04
C SER A 63 32.04 -4.90 4.62
N ALA A 64 32.14 -4.44 5.87
CA ALA A 64 31.08 -3.62 6.48
C ALA A 64 30.77 -2.37 5.64
N ALA A 65 31.79 -1.71 5.09
CA ALA A 65 31.61 -0.53 4.23
C ALA A 65 30.86 -0.86 2.92
N GLU A 66 31.19 -1.98 2.28
CA GLU A 66 30.50 -2.46 1.08
C GLU A 66 29.06 -2.89 1.39
N ALA A 67 28.80 -3.51 2.53
CA ALA A 67 27.46 -3.89 2.95
C ALA A 67 26.58 -2.66 3.24
N VAL A 68 27.12 -1.63 3.91
CA VAL A 68 26.42 -0.35 4.10
C VAL A 68 26.07 0.28 2.75
N ASN A 69 27.04 0.41 1.84
CA ASN A 69 26.76 0.98 0.52
C ASN A 69 25.79 0.13 -0.30
N THR A 70 25.84 -1.19 -0.17
CA THR A 70 24.88 -2.09 -0.82
C THR A 70 23.45 -1.79 -0.36
N LEU A 71 23.22 -1.58 0.95
CA LEU A 71 21.90 -1.20 1.47
C LEU A 71 21.47 0.19 0.99
N PHE A 72 22.37 1.18 1.00
CA PHE A 72 22.08 2.52 0.48
C PHE A 72 21.73 2.51 -1.01
N GLN A 73 22.47 1.76 -1.83
CA GLN A 73 22.15 1.59 -3.25
C GLN A 73 20.79 0.88 -3.43
N THR A 74 20.55 -0.15 -2.63
CA THR A 74 19.29 -0.92 -2.66
C THR A 74 18.08 -0.05 -2.36
N ILE A 75 18.17 0.79 -1.32
CA ILE A 75 17.06 1.61 -0.83
C ILE A 75 16.94 2.90 -1.67
N LEU A 76 18.05 3.58 -1.94
CA LEU A 76 18.09 4.98 -2.40
C LEU A 76 18.75 5.20 -3.76
N ASN A 77 19.30 4.16 -4.41
CA ASN A 77 20.05 4.29 -5.68
C ASN A 77 21.25 5.26 -5.59
N ARG A 78 21.87 5.34 -4.41
CA ARG A 78 23.08 6.14 -4.18
C ARG A 78 23.92 5.49 -3.10
N ASP A 79 25.19 5.87 -3.04
CA ASP A 79 26.06 5.48 -1.93
C ASP A 79 25.68 6.24 -0.66
N ALA A 80 26.09 5.69 0.49
CA ALA A 80 26.10 6.44 1.73
C ALA A 80 27.08 7.62 1.58
N ASP A 81 26.77 8.76 2.21
CA ASP A 81 27.78 9.80 2.34
C ASP A 81 28.93 9.29 3.24
N PRO A 82 30.16 9.81 3.08
CA PRO A 82 31.31 9.27 3.82
C PRO A 82 31.17 9.33 5.34
N ILE A 83 30.43 10.31 5.88
CA ILE A 83 30.25 10.47 7.33
C ILE A 83 29.23 9.45 7.83
N GLY A 84 28.08 9.34 7.15
CA GLY A 84 27.06 8.33 7.44
C GLY A 84 27.61 6.90 7.30
N GLN A 85 28.42 6.64 6.27
CA GLN A 85 29.04 5.34 6.06
C GLN A 85 29.96 4.96 7.23
N ASP A 86 30.87 5.85 7.63
CA ASP A 86 31.79 5.61 8.76
C ASP A 86 31.04 5.37 10.08
N PHE A 87 29.94 6.11 10.31
CA PHE A 87 29.07 5.88 11.45
C PHE A 87 28.49 4.47 11.45
N TYR A 88 27.82 4.05 10.37
CA TYR A 88 27.17 2.74 10.30
C TYR A 88 28.17 1.58 10.31
N VAL A 89 29.34 1.74 9.70
CA VAL A 89 30.42 0.74 9.77
C VAL A 89 30.81 0.49 11.21
N LYS A 90 31.02 1.54 12.02
CA LYS A 90 31.36 1.40 13.45
C LYS A 90 30.25 0.73 14.24
N GLU A 91 28.99 1.03 13.97
CA GLU A 91 27.85 0.37 14.63
C GLU A 91 27.79 -1.12 14.30
N LEU A 92 27.98 -1.50 13.03
CA LEU A 92 28.03 -2.91 12.61
C LEU A 92 29.22 -3.65 13.23
N GLU A 93 30.42 -3.08 13.18
CA GLU A 93 31.63 -3.71 13.74
C GLU A 93 31.59 -3.86 15.26
N SER A 94 30.90 -2.94 15.95
CA SER A 94 30.68 -3.02 17.40
C SER A 94 29.60 -4.03 17.80
N GLY A 95 28.81 -4.54 16.84
CA GLY A 95 27.65 -5.41 17.07
C GLY A 95 26.44 -4.71 17.68
N ARG A 96 26.45 -3.37 17.78
CA ARG A 96 25.29 -2.58 18.26
C ARG A 96 24.15 -2.56 17.25
N LEU A 97 24.46 -2.74 15.97
CA LEU A 97 23.50 -2.80 14.89
C LEU A 97 23.75 -4.06 14.07
N SER A 98 22.68 -4.78 13.73
CA SER A 98 22.73 -5.84 12.71
C SER A 98 22.50 -5.23 11.33
N LEU A 99 22.90 -5.92 10.26
CA LEU A 99 22.64 -5.45 8.89
C LEU A 99 21.15 -5.25 8.60
N ALA A 100 20.29 -6.11 9.15
CA ALA A 100 18.85 -5.98 8.97
C ALA A 100 18.27 -4.77 9.73
N ASN A 101 18.72 -4.54 10.96
CA ASN A 101 18.35 -3.33 11.71
C ASN A 101 18.90 -2.06 11.04
N LEU A 102 20.05 -2.14 10.36
CA LEU A 102 20.58 -1.04 9.57
C LEU A 102 19.67 -0.70 8.39
N ALA A 103 19.17 -1.68 7.65
CA ALA A 103 18.25 -1.41 6.53
C ALA A 103 16.99 -0.67 6.99
N ILE A 104 16.42 -1.08 8.14
CA ILE A 104 15.28 -0.41 8.78
C ILE A 104 15.66 1.01 9.20
N ALA A 105 16.81 1.17 9.86
CA ALA A 105 17.29 2.48 10.31
C ALA A 105 17.54 3.45 9.15
N ILE A 106 18.01 2.97 7.99
CA ILE A 106 18.15 3.78 6.79
C ILE A 106 16.78 4.27 6.33
N VAL A 107 15.79 3.38 6.19
CA VAL A 107 14.43 3.76 5.75
C VAL A 107 13.78 4.75 6.73
N GLU A 108 13.82 4.46 8.03
CA GLU A 108 13.23 5.34 9.05
C GLU A 108 14.03 6.62 9.30
N GLY A 109 15.21 6.74 8.71
CA GLY A 109 16.00 7.97 8.65
C GLY A 109 15.60 8.88 7.49
N ILE A 110 14.79 8.42 6.54
CA ILE A 110 14.35 9.20 5.38
C ILE A 110 13.24 10.15 5.79
N GLU A 111 13.43 11.44 5.50
CA GLU A 111 12.42 12.47 5.70
C GLU A 111 11.24 12.27 4.73
N GLU A 112 10.01 12.31 5.25
CA GLU A 112 8.80 12.24 4.44
C GLU A 112 8.73 13.38 3.41
N GLY A 113 8.23 13.08 2.21
CA GLY A 113 8.15 14.05 1.11
C GLY A 113 9.49 14.37 0.43
N SER A 114 10.61 13.82 0.90
CA SER A 114 11.91 13.94 0.23
C SER A 114 11.98 13.11 -1.05
N ARG A 115 12.92 13.44 -1.94
CA ARG A 115 13.22 12.64 -3.14
C ARG A 115 13.70 11.22 -2.81
N ASP A 116 14.37 11.05 -1.66
CA ASP A 116 14.76 9.74 -1.15
C ASP A 116 13.53 8.93 -0.72
N ALA A 117 12.54 9.58 -0.09
CA ALA A 117 11.27 8.93 0.26
C ALA A 117 10.52 8.48 -0.99
N GLN A 118 10.40 9.35 -2.00
CA GLN A 118 9.81 9.00 -3.29
C GLN A 118 10.52 7.82 -3.95
N THR A 119 11.86 7.83 -3.98
CA THR A 119 12.64 6.72 -4.56
C THR A 119 12.33 5.39 -3.89
N PHE A 120 12.32 5.35 -2.55
CA PHE A 120 12.04 4.13 -1.81
C PHE A 120 10.58 3.68 -2.01
N LEU A 121 9.62 4.60 -1.88
CA LEU A 121 8.19 4.29 -2.05
C LEU A 121 7.87 3.83 -3.48
N ASN A 122 8.50 4.42 -4.51
CA ASN A 122 8.38 3.98 -5.89
C ASN A 122 8.89 2.54 -6.08
N LYS A 123 10.02 2.18 -5.46
CA LYS A 123 10.51 0.80 -5.48
C LYS A 123 9.55 -0.16 -4.78
N VAL A 124 8.99 0.24 -3.65
CA VAL A 124 7.97 -0.56 -2.92
C VAL A 124 6.74 -0.76 -3.78
N LEU A 125 6.27 0.27 -4.48
CA LEU A 125 5.16 0.19 -5.41
C LEU A 125 5.43 -0.82 -6.55
N VAL A 126 6.57 -0.71 -7.23
CA VAL A 126 6.93 -1.64 -8.32
C VAL A 126 7.08 -3.07 -7.78
N ALA A 127 7.60 -3.20 -6.57
CA ALA A 127 7.75 -4.49 -5.94
C ALA A 127 6.39 -5.12 -5.60
N ASP A 128 5.46 -4.34 -5.09
CA ASP A 128 4.08 -4.78 -4.81
C ASP A 128 3.38 -5.22 -6.10
N LEU A 129 3.49 -4.45 -7.19
CA LEU A 129 2.98 -4.82 -8.52
C LEU A 129 3.54 -6.16 -9.01
N PHE A 130 4.84 -6.40 -8.85
CA PHE A 130 5.44 -7.66 -9.23
C PHE A 130 4.90 -8.82 -8.38
N THR A 131 4.81 -8.61 -7.06
CA THR A 131 4.33 -9.65 -6.12
C THR A 131 2.89 -10.05 -6.44
N ARG A 132 2.02 -9.06 -6.69
CA ARG A 132 0.62 -9.27 -7.09
C ARG A 132 0.47 -9.95 -8.45
N SER A 133 1.46 -9.85 -9.34
CA SER A 133 1.44 -10.56 -10.63
C SER A 133 1.79 -12.04 -10.55
N LEU A 134 2.18 -12.55 -9.37
CA LEU A 134 2.41 -13.97 -9.10
C LEU A 134 1.14 -14.57 -8.48
N ASP A 135 0.11 -14.80 -9.28
CA ASP A 135 -1.22 -15.17 -8.80
C ASP A 135 -1.53 -16.67 -8.89
N SER A 136 -0.66 -17.43 -9.54
CA SER A 136 -0.72 -18.89 -9.60
C SER A 136 0.40 -19.56 -8.80
N LEU A 137 0.17 -20.80 -8.39
CA LEU A 137 1.20 -21.59 -7.70
C LEU A 137 2.43 -21.79 -8.59
N GLU A 138 2.24 -21.98 -9.89
CA GLU A 138 3.29 -22.14 -10.87
C GLU A 138 4.18 -20.88 -10.98
N GLU A 139 3.60 -19.69 -10.92
CA GLU A 139 4.35 -18.44 -10.95
C GLU A 139 5.11 -18.18 -9.65
N ILE A 140 4.48 -18.45 -8.52
CA ILE A 140 5.11 -18.37 -7.21
C ILE A 140 6.30 -19.34 -7.13
N GLU A 141 6.12 -20.59 -7.60
CA GLU A 141 7.21 -21.56 -7.66
C GLU A 141 8.33 -21.16 -8.63
N ALA A 142 8.00 -20.46 -9.72
CA ALA A 142 9.00 -19.95 -10.65
C ALA A 142 9.77 -18.74 -10.12
N TYR A 143 9.20 -17.99 -9.17
CA TYR A 143 9.87 -16.88 -8.49
C TYR A 143 10.82 -17.35 -7.37
N ASP A 144 10.65 -18.58 -6.86
CA ASP A 144 11.56 -19.19 -5.90
C ASP A 144 12.98 -19.29 -6.49
N PHE A 145 13.87 -18.42 -6.04
CA PHE A 145 15.23 -18.33 -6.56
C PHE A 145 16.11 -19.54 -6.20
N SER A 146 15.68 -20.40 -5.25
CA SER A 146 16.34 -21.68 -5.00
C SER A 146 16.14 -22.66 -6.15
N LYS A 147 15.06 -22.49 -6.91
CA LYS A 147 14.69 -23.29 -8.10
C LYS A 147 15.01 -22.55 -9.40
N ASN A 148 14.87 -21.22 -9.43
CA ASN A 148 15.08 -20.37 -10.59
C ASN A 148 16.17 -19.32 -10.35
N PRO A 149 17.43 -19.58 -10.73
CA PRO A 149 18.54 -18.67 -10.45
C PRO A 149 18.44 -17.33 -11.20
N ILE A 150 17.57 -17.19 -12.21
CA ILE A 150 17.41 -15.92 -12.93
C ILE A 150 16.40 -14.97 -12.26
N ALA A 151 15.53 -15.49 -11.38
CA ALA A 151 14.47 -14.71 -10.75
C ALA A 151 15.03 -13.51 -9.99
N LEU A 152 15.97 -13.77 -9.08
CA LEU A 152 16.56 -12.77 -8.20
C LEU A 152 17.30 -11.64 -8.95
N PRO A 153 18.25 -11.92 -9.87
CA PRO A 153 18.90 -10.87 -10.65
C PRO A 153 17.92 -10.04 -11.49
N THR A 154 16.87 -10.67 -12.01
CA THR A 154 15.88 -10.01 -12.88
C THR A 154 15.08 -8.96 -12.10
N VAL A 155 14.53 -9.33 -10.94
CA VAL A 155 13.72 -8.41 -10.13
C VAL A 155 14.56 -7.34 -9.43
N GLN A 156 15.82 -7.65 -9.09
CA GLN A 156 16.76 -6.64 -8.58
C GLN A 156 17.11 -5.61 -9.65
N ALA A 157 17.31 -6.06 -10.90
CA ALA A 157 17.55 -5.16 -12.03
C ALA A 157 16.33 -4.29 -12.37
N LEU A 158 15.11 -4.80 -12.15
CA LEU A 158 13.87 -4.03 -12.23
C LEU A 158 13.87 -2.90 -11.20
N LEU A 159 14.04 -3.21 -9.91
CA LEU A 159 13.99 -2.20 -8.85
C LEU A 159 15.17 -1.22 -8.90
N ALA A 160 16.33 -1.63 -9.38
CA ALA A 160 17.49 -0.74 -9.54
C ALA A 160 17.24 0.40 -10.54
N GLN A 161 16.31 0.23 -11.49
CA GLN A 161 15.95 1.28 -12.46
C GLN A 161 14.99 2.34 -11.90
N VAL A 162 14.32 2.03 -10.78
CA VAL A 162 13.28 2.87 -10.20
C VAL A 162 13.91 3.97 -9.34
N THR A 163 13.62 5.23 -9.68
CA THR A 163 14.09 6.43 -8.97
C THR A 163 12.90 7.18 -8.37
N GLY A 164 13.17 8.32 -7.72
CA GLY A 164 12.12 9.26 -7.30
C GLY A 164 11.49 10.06 -8.44
N ASP A 165 11.88 9.85 -9.70
CA ASP A 165 11.22 10.47 -10.85
C ASP A 165 10.17 9.51 -11.44
N ASP A 166 8.95 9.99 -11.68
CA ASP A 166 7.84 9.15 -12.17
C ASP A 166 8.12 8.50 -13.52
N SER A 167 8.95 9.14 -14.36
CA SER A 167 9.38 8.56 -15.64
C SER A 167 10.19 7.26 -15.51
N SER A 168 10.67 6.94 -14.31
CA SER A 168 11.37 5.69 -14.00
C SER A 168 10.42 4.55 -13.64
N LEU A 169 9.14 4.85 -13.34
CA LEU A 169 8.16 3.85 -12.94
C LEU A 169 7.77 2.98 -14.15
N PRO A 170 8.02 1.66 -14.12
CA PRO A 170 7.50 0.76 -15.13
C PRO A 170 5.99 0.69 -15.00
N ASN A 171 5.29 0.70 -16.14
CA ASN A 171 3.86 0.43 -16.13
C ASN A 171 3.57 -1.05 -15.87
N ALA A 172 2.32 -1.32 -15.53
CA ALA A 172 1.69 -2.64 -15.46
C ALA A 172 2.26 -3.69 -16.42
N LEU A 173 2.19 -3.42 -17.72
CA LEU A 173 2.56 -4.35 -18.78
C LEU A 173 4.05 -4.66 -18.75
N GLN A 174 4.88 -3.67 -18.41
CA GLN A 174 6.31 -3.85 -18.26
C GLN A 174 6.63 -4.74 -17.05
N VAL A 175 5.98 -4.50 -15.90
CA VAL A 175 6.17 -5.35 -14.71
C VAL A 175 5.71 -6.79 -15.00
N THR A 176 4.56 -6.97 -15.64
CA THR A 176 4.07 -8.31 -15.97
C THR A 176 4.94 -9.02 -17.02
N ALA A 177 5.50 -8.29 -17.99
CA ALA A 177 6.46 -8.88 -18.93
C ALA A 177 7.71 -9.41 -18.21
N ILE A 178 8.17 -8.72 -17.16
CA ILE A 178 9.28 -9.18 -16.32
C ILE A 178 8.88 -10.41 -15.50
N ALA A 179 7.68 -10.43 -14.91
CA ALA A 179 7.16 -11.63 -14.23
C ALA A 179 7.09 -12.82 -15.20
N GLN A 180 6.56 -12.62 -16.41
CA GLN A 180 6.51 -13.65 -17.44
C GLN A 180 7.91 -14.14 -17.85
N GLN A 181 8.91 -13.26 -17.93
CA GLN A 181 10.29 -13.65 -18.19
C GLN A 181 10.83 -14.59 -17.10
N VAL A 182 10.57 -14.26 -15.83
CA VAL A 182 10.93 -15.12 -14.68
C VAL A 182 10.22 -16.47 -14.80
N VAL A 183 8.95 -16.50 -15.17
CA VAL A 183 8.14 -17.73 -15.24
C VAL A 183 8.55 -18.62 -16.42
N VAL A 184 8.67 -18.08 -17.63
CA VAL A 184 8.99 -18.85 -18.85
C VAL A 184 10.39 -19.46 -18.80
N SER A 185 11.35 -18.74 -18.21
CA SER A 185 12.74 -19.21 -18.09
C SER A 185 12.91 -20.38 -17.12
N SER A 186 11.93 -20.63 -16.23
CA SER A 186 11.94 -21.76 -15.30
C SER A 186 11.66 -23.13 -15.96
N GLY A 187 11.25 -23.14 -17.25
CA GLY A 187 10.90 -24.36 -17.98
C GLY A 187 9.44 -24.80 -17.84
N SER A 188 8.61 -24.06 -17.07
CA SER A 188 7.16 -24.23 -17.01
C SER A 188 6.49 -23.67 -18.28
N PRO A 189 5.51 -24.37 -18.89
CA PRO A 189 4.72 -23.80 -19.97
C PRO A 189 3.92 -22.63 -19.40
N ALA A 190 4.17 -21.41 -19.88
CA ALA A 190 3.32 -20.26 -19.59
C ALA A 190 1.98 -20.45 -20.30
N THR A 191 1.07 -21.24 -19.74
CA THR A 191 -0.35 -21.08 -20.04
C THR A 191 -0.77 -19.78 -19.39
N ALA A 192 -0.70 -18.69 -20.18
CA ALA A 192 -1.16 -17.36 -19.83
C ALA A 192 -2.61 -17.41 -19.33
N ILE A 193 -2.79 -17.54 -18.02
CA ILE A 193 -4.04 -17.32 -17.33
C ILE A 193 -3.66 -16.41 -16.15
N ALA A 194 -4.22 -15.19 -16.19
CA ALA A 194 -4.20 -14.14 -15.17
C ALA A 194 -3.15 -12.99 -15.28
N ILE A 195 -2.67 -12.66 -16.48
CA ILE A 195 -2.02 -11.35 -16.78
C ILE A 195 -3.06 -10.19 -16.88
N SER A 196 -4.21 -10.27 -16.21
CA SER A 196 -5.31 -9.29 -16.36
C SER A 196 -5.43 -8.24 -15.26
N GLU A 197 -4.78 -8.38 -14.11
CA GLU A 197 -5.05 -7.51 -12.95
C GLU A 197 -3.92 -6.55 -12.56
N ALA A 198 -2.74 -6.62 -13.20
CA ALA A 198 -1.64 -5.69 -12.92
C ALA A 198 -1.84 -4.26 -13.45
N ARG A 199 -3.05 -3.87 -13.89
CA ARG A 199 -3.33 -2.60 -14.61
C ARG A 199 -3.28 -1.36 -13.69
N SER A 200 -2.06 -0.85 -13.52
CA SER A 200 -1.72 0.57 -13.43
C SER A 200 -2.14 1.31 -12.15
N ILE A 201 -1.26 1.29 -11.16
CA ILE A 201 -1.25 2.25 -10.06
C ILE A 201 -0.39 3.46 -10.49
N VAL A 202 -1.01 4.62 -10.60
CA VAL A 202 -0.32 5.92 -10.65
C VAL A 202 -0.41 6.49 -9.24
N LYS A 203 0.72 6.76 -8.59
CA LYS A 203 0.74 7.49 -7.31
C LYS A 203 1.15 8.94 -7.51
N GLY A 204 0.42 9.83 -6.84
CA GLY A 204 0.55 11.28 -6.77
C GLY A 204 1.96 11.88 -6.77
N ASN A 205 2.24 12.69 -7.78
CA ASN A 205 2.31 14.15 -7.68
C ASN A 205 2.26 14.75 -9.10
N ASP A 206 1.59 15.89 -9.24
CA ASP A 206 1.53 16.74 -10.44
C ASP A 206 0.83 16.22 -11.72
N ASP A 207 -0.45 16.61 -11.87
CA ASP A 207 -1.10 17.05 -13.12
C ASP A 207 -1.01 16.16 -14.37
N ASN A 208 -1.05 14.83 -14.22
CA ASN A 208 -1.20 13.95 -15.38
C ASN A 208 -2.66 13.51 -15.55
N GLN A 209 -3.50 14.42 -16.05
CA GLN A 209 -4.84 14.09 -16.54
C GLN A 209 -4.73 12.91 -17.53
N LEU A 210 -5.18 11.73 -17.09
CA LEU A 210 -5.34 10.55 -17.92
C LEU A 210 -6.45 10.83 -18.94
N SER A 211 -6.06 11.39 -20.09
CA SER A 211 -6.96 11.84 -21.16
C SER A 211 -7.51 10.71 -22.05
N SER A 212 -7.36 9.44 -21.66
CA SER A 212 -8.04 8.31 -22.30
C SER A 212 -9.40 8.05 -21.64
N SER A 213 -10.28 7.32 -22.34
CA SER A 213 -11.61 6.88 -21.86
C SER A 213 -11.57 5.42 -21.39
N GLU A 214 -10.42 5.03 -20.85
CA GLU A 214 -10.11 3.66 -20.47
C GLU A 214 -10.44 3.44 -19.00
N ALA A 215 -11.06 2.31 -18.68
CA ALA A 215 -11.25 1.88 -17.31
C ALA A 215 -9.92 1.43 -16.68
N PHE A 216 -9.62 1.91 -15.47
CA PHE A 216 -8.44 1.66 -14.69
C PHE A 216 -8.76 0.94 -13.37
N THR A 217 -7.75 0.33 -12.74
CA THR A 217 -7.85 -0.16 -11.37
C THR A 217 -6.65 0.38 -10.58
N LEU A 218 -6.89 1.42 -9.81
CA LEU A 218 -5.91 2.08 -8.97
C LEU A 218 -5.97 1.45 -7.58
N ILE A 219 -4.82 1.05 -7.08
CA ILE A 219 -4.67 0.48 -5.74
C ILE A 219 -3.57 1.28 -5.06
N GLY A 220 -3.83 1.78 -3.87
CA GLY A 220 -2.87 2.52 -3.09
C GLY A 220 -1.86 1.62 -2.39
N THR A 221 -1.11 2.23 -1.49
CA THR A 221 -0.19 1.56 -0.58
C THR A 221 -0.76 1.57 0.83
N ASN A 222 -0.11 0.91 1.79
CA ASN A 222 -0.49 0.99 3.20
C ASN A 222 -0.14 2.34 3.88
N GLY A 223 0.00 3.42 3.12
CA GLY A 223 0.31 4.76 3.62
C GLY A 223 -0.75 5.75 3.15
N ASN A 224 -0.55 7.05 3.40
CA ASN A 224 -1.49 8.04 2.89
C ASN A 224 -1.26 8.26 1.39
N ASP A 225 -2.30 8.03 0.61
CA ASP A 225 -2.28 8.01 -0.84
C ASP A 225 -3.05 9.20 -1.44
N LEU A 226 -2.60 9.68 -2.60
CA LEU A 226 -3.39 10.52 -3.48
C LEU A 226 -3.60 9.74 -4.78
N LEU A 227 -4.81 9.22 -4.97
CA LEU A 227 -5.22 8.48 -6.16
C LEU A 227 -6.17 9.35 -6.98
N THR A 228 -5.78 9.64 -8.23
CA THR A 228 -6.62 10.37 -9.18
C THR A 228 -6.71 9.56 -10.45
N ALA A 229 -7.91 9.03 -10.71
CA ALA A 229 -8.24 8.34 -11.92
C ALA A 229 -8.65 9.34 -13.02
N GLY A 230 -9.23 8.84 -14.11
CA GLY A 230 -9.30 9.57 -15.38
C GLY A 230 -10.72 9.71 -15.92
N ASN A 231 -10.87 9.53 -17.23
CA ASN A 231 -12.18 9.15 -17.74
C ASN A 231 -12.20 7.63 -17.93
N GLY A 232 -13.36 7.00 -17.74
CA GLY A 232 -13.48 5.54 -17.73
C GLY A 232 -14.31 5.10 -16.54
N ASP A 233 -14.73 3.83 -16.51
CA ASP A 233 -15.37 3.26 -15.32
C ASP A 233 -14.26 2.64 -14.45
N ASP A 234 -13.73 3.41 -13.51
CA ASP A 234 -12.50 3.10 -12.77
C ASP A 234 -12.78 2.39 -11.44
N ASN A 235 -11.84 1.55 -10.98
CA ASN A 235 -11.85 0.97 -9.63
C ASN A 235 -10.73 1.59 -8.81
N LEU A 236 -11.03 2.14 -7.63
CA LEU A 236 -10.06 2.77 -6.73
C LEU A 236 -10.08 2.05 -5.39
N ILE A 237 -8.90 1.67 -4.90
CA ILE A 237 -8.68 1.01 -3.60
C ILE A 237 -7.59 1.80 -2.89
N GLY A 238 -7.88 2.42 -1.75
CA GLY A 238 -6.86 3.14 -0.96
C GLY A 238 -5.82 2.21 -0.32
N GLU A 239 -6.28 1.04 0.13
CA GLU A 239 -5.61 0.17 1.11
C GLU A 239 -5.62 0.83 2.51
N LEU A 240 -4.54 0.72 3.30
CA LEU A 240 -4.48 1.34 4.62
C LEU A 240 -3.92 2.76 4.49
N GLY A 241 -4.47 3.72 5.24
CA GLY A 241 -3.96 5.09 5.22
C GLY A 241 -5.09 6.07 5.40
N ALA A 242 -4.77 7.36 5.40
CA ALA A 242 -5.76 8.40 5.16
C ALA A 242 -5.61 8.86 3.71
N ASP A 243 -6.44 8.31 2.83
CA ASP A 243 -6.28 8.45 1.39
C ASP A 243 -7.16 9.53 0.80
N THR A 244 -6.73 10.10 -0.32
CA THR A 244 -7.51 11.04 -1.13
C THR A 244 -7.74 10.43 -2.50
N LEU A 245 -8.99 10.09 -2.79
CA LEU A 245 -9.42 9.35 -3.97
C LEU A 245 -10.26 10.25 -4.90
N THR A 246 -9.98 10.23 -6.20
CA THR A 246 -10.71 11.00 -7.21
C THR A 246 -11.00 10.08 -8.40
N GLY A 247 -12.26 9.81 -8.71
CA GLY A 247 -12.67 8.87 -9.76
C GLY A 247 -12.58 9.49 -11.16
N GLY A 248 -12.96 10.76 -11.27
CA GLY A 248 -13.03 11.48 -12.53
C GLY A 248 -14.36 11.27 -13.22
N ALA A 249 -14.32 10.90 -14.51
CA ALA A 249 -15.51 10.82 -15.35
C ALA A 249 -15.83 9.37 -15.73
N GLY A 250 -16.93 8.85 -15.21
CA GLY A 250 -17.47 7.54 -15.57
C GLY A 250 -18.35 7.00 -14.47
N GLN A 251 -18.51 5.68 -14.40
CA GLN A 251 -19.12 4.99 -13.26
C GLN A 251 -18.03 4.35 -12.44
N ASP A 252 -17.51 5.09 -11.47
CA ASP A 252 -16.35 4.67 -10.70
C ASP A 252 -16.75 3.86 -9.46
N GLN A 253 -15.86 2.98 -9.03
CA GLN A 253 -16.01 2.18 -7.82
C GLN A 253 -14.90 2.54 -6.84
N PHE A 254 -15.28 2.86 -5.60
CA PHE A 254 -14.34 3.03 -4.49
C PHE A 254 -14.51 1.84 -3.56
N LEU A 255 -13.50 0.97 -3.53
CA LEU A 255 -13.58 -0.34 -2.87
C LEU A 255 -12.87 -0.31 -1.52
N TYR A 256 -13.60 -0.71 -0.50
CA TYR A 256 -13.13 -0.90 0.86
C TYR A 256 -13.34 -2.37 1.24
N ARG A 257 -12.24 -3.13 1.25
CA ARG A 257 -12.24 -4.58 1.42
C ARG A 257 -12.21 -4.99 2.88
N ALA A 258 -11.67 -4.13 3.74
CA ALA A 258 -11.67 -4.30 5.19
C ALA A 258 -12.06 -3.00 5.89
N ILE A 259 -12.60 -3.13 7.11
CA ILE A 259 -12.86 -1.99 7.99
C ILE A 259 -11.60 -1.15 8.25
N ALA A 260 -10.45 -1.81 8.33
CA ALA A 260 -9.16 -1.18 8.60
C ALA A 260 -8.71 -0.22 7.49
N ASP A 261 -9.31 -0.31 6.30
CA ASP A 261 -8.97 0.53 5.15
C ASP A 261 -9.31 2.00 5.42
N SER A 262 -10.29 2.29 6.29
CA SER A 262 -10.69 3.68 6.54
C SER A 262 -11.29 3.91 7.92
N GLN A 263 -10.46 4.01 8.95
CA GLN A 263 -10.90 4.15 10.35
C GLN A 263 -10.91 5.61 10.81
N LEU A 264 -11.49 5.89 11.98
CA LEU A 264 -11.54 7.27 12.50
C LEU A 264 -10.15 7.93 12.65
N SER A 265 -9.10 7.15 12.94
CA SER A 265 -7.73 7.62 13.07
C SER A 265 -7.07 8.05 11.75
N GLY A 266 -7.59 7.57 10.63
CA GLY A 266 -7.09 7.82 9.28
C GLY A 266 -8.17 7.36 8.30
N PHE A 267 -9.14 8.25 8.06
CA PHE A 267 -10.25 7.99 7.15
C PHE A 267 -9.94 8.60 5.78
N ASP A 268 -10.59 8.06 4.77
CA ASP A 268 -10.39 8.42 3.39
C ASP A 268 -11.32 9.53 2.98
N GLN A 269 -10.89 10.27 1.97
CA GLN A 269 -11.63 11.33 1.33
C GLN A 269 -11.81 11.01 -0.16
N ILE A 270 -13.06 10.94 -0.60
CA ILE A 270 -13.41 10.91 -2.03
C ILE A 270 -13.80 12.31 -2.46
N THR A 271 -13.12 12.86 -3.46
CA THR A 271 -13.19 14.30 -3.78
C THR A 271 -14.28 14.66 -4.79
N ASP A 272 -14.78 13.71 -5.58
CA ASP A 272 -15.67 13.97 -6.71
C ASP A 272 -16.85 12.98 -6.86
N PHE A 273 -17.19 12.26 -5.79
CA PHE A 273 -18.21 11.20 -5.80
C PHE A 273 -19.53 11.63 -6.45
N GLN A 274 -19.99 10.90 -7.45
CA GLN A 274 -21.23 11.16 -8.19
C GLN A 274 -22.31 10.14 -7.83
N ILE A 275 -23.20 10.51 -6.91
CA ILE A 275 -24.30 9.63 -6.48
C ILE A 275 -25.22 9.30 -7.65
N GLY A 276 -25.42 8.00 -7.87
CA GLY A 276 -26.22 7.46 -8.97
C GLY A 276 -25.40 7.08 -10.21
N SER A 277 -24.14 7.50 -10.29
CA SER A 277 -23.14 7.00 -11.26
C SER A 277 -22.14 6.09 -10.54
N ASP A 278 -21.47 6.63 -9.53
CA ASP A 278 -20.40 5.97 -8.80
C ASP A 278 -20.93 5.05 -7.70
N ARG A 279 -20.07 4.15 -7.23
CA ARG A 279 -20.39 3.14 -6.23
C ARG A 279 -19.36 3.15 -5.10
N LEU A 280 -19.87 3.16 -3.88
CA LEU A 280 -19.11 2.71 -2.72
C LEU A 280 -19.28 1.19 -2.60
N VAL A 281 -18.17 0.46 -2.62
CA VAL A 281 -18.16 -0.99 -2.40
C VAL A 281 -17.59 -1.23 -1.02
N GLY A 282 -18.43 -1.72 -0.11
CA GLY A 282 -18.05 -1.97 1.28
C GLY A 282 -17.96 -3.46 1.61
N PRO A 283 -17.59 -3.81 2.86
CA PRO A 283 -17.59 -5.19 3.31
C PRO A 283 -18.99 -5.84 3.32
N ASN A 284 -20.04 -5.02 3.40
CA ASN A 284 -21.44 -5.43 3.35
C ASN A 284 -22.23 -4.52 2.40
N SER A 285 -23.08 -5.11 1.56
CA SER A 285 -24.02 -4.35 0.72
C SER A 285 -25.13 -3.73 1.58
N VAL A 286 -25.39 -2.43 1.43
CA VAL A 286 -26.46 -1.71 2.12
C VAL A 286 -27.29 -0.93 1.11
N SER A 287 -28.58 -1.25 1.01
CA SER A 287 -29.47 -0.55 0.07
C SER A 287 -29.69 0.90 0.51
N ALA A 288 -29.97 1.79 -0.45
CA ALA A 288 -30.21 3.21 -0.16
C ALA A 288 -31.29 3.47 0.91
N THR A 289 -32.30 2.62 0.99
CA THR A 289 -33.39 2.73 1.98
C THR A 289 -32.97 2.31 3.39
N GLU A 290 -31.85 1.60 3.54
CA GLU A 290 -31.32 1.10 4.81
C GLU A 290 -30.19 1.99 5.35
N ILE A 291 -29.66 2.91 4.54
CA ILE A 291 -28.68 3.89 4.99
C ILE A 291 -29.38 4.95 5.87
N SER A 292 -29.02 5.00 7.14
CA SER A 292 -29.61 5.93 8.09
C SER A 292 -28.97 7.31 7.99
N ASN A 293 -29.73 8.36 7.66
CA ASN A 293 -29.26 9.73 7.83
C ASN A 293 -29.38 10.13 9.30
N VAL A 294 -28.24 10.25 9.99
CA VAL A 294 -28.23 10.52 11.43
C VAL A 294 -28.18 12.01 11.78
N GLY A 295 -28.05 12.88 10.77
CA GLY A 295 -28.06 14.34 10.92
C GLY A 295 -26.67 14.93 11.15
N THR A 296 -26.57 15.91 12.05
CA THR A 296 -25.32 16.61 12.35
C THR A 296 -24.62 16.05 13.58
N VAL A 297 -23.30 15.92 13.52
CA VAL A 297 -22.41 15.58 14.64
C VAL A 297 -21.57 16.82 14.99
N SER A 298 -21.24 17.03 16.26
CA SER A 298 -20.49 18.20 16.72
C SER A 298 -19.01 18.19 16.35
N SER A 299 -18.39 17.01 16.33
CA SER A 299 -16.96 16.82 16.06
C SER A 299 -16.63 15.37 15.71
N LEU A 300 -15.49 15.16 15.04
CA LEU A 300 -14.95 13.83 14.72
C LEU A 300 -14.16 13.25 15.90
N ASP A 301 -14.84 13.04 17.01
CA ASP A 301 -14.30 12.32 18.16
C ASP A 301 -15.23 11.16 18.54
N PRO A 302 -14.72 10.08 19.16
CA PRO A 302 -15.53 8.92 19.49
C PRO A 302 -16.76 9.24 20.34
N GLU A 303 -16.68 10.20 21.25
CA GLU A 303 -17.79 10.56 22.15
C GLU A 303 -18.95 11.19 21.36
N SER A 304 -18.64 12.15 20.50
CA SER A 304 -19.61 12.81 19.62
C SER A 304 -20.24 11.84 18.62
N LEU A 305 -19.45 10.93 18.05
CA LEU A 305 -19.94 9.95 17.07
C LEU A 305 -20.87 8.92 17.73
N VAL A 306 -20.50 8.34 18.88
CA VAL A 306 -21.34 7.40 19.63
C VAL A 306 -22.68 8.02 20.05
N ALA A 307 -22.70 9.32 20.34
CA ALA A 307 -23.94 10.01 20.72
C ALA A 307 -24.99 10.09 19.59
N VAL A 308 -24.57 9.96 18.33
CA VAL A 308 -25.43 10.14 17.16
C VAL A 308 -25.61 8.83 16.37
N LEU A 309 -24.54 8.05 16.22
CA LEU A 309 -24.50 6.72 15.62
C LEU A 309 -24.81 5.65 16.69
N THR A 310 -26.01 5.71 17.22
CA THR A 310 -26.49 4.81 18.27
C THR A 310 -26.91 3.45 17.70
N PRO A 311 -26.98 2.36 18.51
CA PRO A 311 -27.34 1.02 18.01
C PRO A 311 -28.68 0.90 17.28
N ASP A 312 -29.64 1.81 17.53
CA ASP A 312 -30.94 1.88 16.86
C ASP A 312 -30.90 2.65 15.52
N ARG A 313 -29.82 3.40 15.26
CA ARG A 313 -29.64 4.23 14.06
C ARG A 313 -28.46 3.81 13.20
N PHE A 314 -27.55 3.02 13.74
CA PHE A 314 -26.38 2.46 13.06
C PHE A 314 -26.32 0.98 13.40
N MET A 315 -27.15 0.22 12.69
CA MET A 315 -27.35 -1.22 12.93
C MET A 315 -26.14 -2.03 12.47
N ALA A 316 -25.98 -3.23 13.04
CA ALA A 316 -24.98 -4.22 12.60
C ALA A 316 -25.07 -4.46 11.08
N ASN A 317 -23.92 -4.40 10.41
CA ASN A 317 -23.70 -4.50 8.96
C ASN A 317 -24.42 -3.42 8.15
N GLY A 318 -24.89 -2.36 8.83
CA GLY A 318 -25.58 -1.24 8.22
C GLY A 318 -24.63 -0.11 7.87
N ALA A 319 -25.22 0.97 7.36
CA ALA A 319 -24.50 2.19 7.06
C ALA A 319 -25.29 3.43 7.51
N ALA A 320 -24.57 4.52 7.73
CA ALA A 320 -25.17 5.78 8.10
C ALA A 320 -24.47 6.95 7.39
N THR A 321 -25.21 8.04 7.19
CA THR A 321 -24.66 9.32 6.73
C THR A 321 -24.84 10.38 7.79
N PHE A 322 -23.84 11.27 7.91
CA PHE A 322 -23.90 12.40 8.81
C PHE A 322 -23.10 13.58 8.30
N GLN A 323 -23.31 14.74 8.92
CA GLN A 323 -22.61 15.97 8.59
C GLN A 323 -21.88 16.56 9.79
N ILE A 324 -20.72 17.15 9.54
CA ILE A 324 -19.99 17.97 10.50
C ILE A 324 -19.65 19.27 9.80
N GLU A 325 -20.24 20.37 10.26
CA GLU A 325 -20.20 21.66 9.56
C GLU A 325 -20.63 21.54 8.09
N GLN A 326 -19.69 21.67 7.14
CA GLN A 326 -19.93 21.55 5.69
C GLN A 326 -19.49 20.20 5.12
N ARG A 327 -18.92 19.33 5.96
CA ARG A 327 -18.37 18.03 5.55
C ARG A 327 -19.44 16.95 5.65
N THR A 328 -19.47 16.04 4.67
CA THR A 328 -20.42 14.93 4.61
C THR A 328 -19.68 13.60 4.69
N PHE A 329 -20.16 12.72 5.56
CA PHE A 329 -19.54 11.44 5.84
C PHE A 329 -20.50 10.27 5.62
N VAL A 330 -19.92 9.14 5.23
CA VAL A 330 -20.57 7.82 5.20
C VAL A 330 -19.83 6.94 6.19
N ALA A 331 -20.56 6.26 7.08
CA ALA A 331 -20.03 5.27 8.00
C ALA A 331 -20.59 3.88 7.69
N PHE A 332 -19.76 2.85 7.83
CA PHE A 332 -20.13 1.44 7.63
C PHE A 332 -19.90 0.71 8.94
N ASN A 333 -20.93 0.00 9.38
CA ASN A 333 -20.91 -0.72 10.64
C ASN A 333 -20.46 -2.16 10.42
N ASP A 334 -19.74 -2.70 11.39
CA ASP A 334 -19.36 -4.12 11.45
C ASP A 334 -20.50 -5.02 11.96
N ASP A 335 -20.19 -6.17 12.55
CA ASP A 335 -21.20 -7.08 13.08
C ASP A 335 -21.85 -6.61 14.42
N LEU A 336 -21.47 -5.44 14.93
CA LEU A 336 -21.94 -4.89 16.20
C LEU A 336 -22.55 -3.48 16.04
N ALA A 337 -23.85 -3.37 16.33
CA ALA A 337 -24.56 -2.10 16.22
C ALA A 337 -24.01 -0.97 17.13
N GLY A 338 -24.02 0.26 16.61
CA GLY A 338 -23.52 1.48 17.25
C GLY A 338 -22.06 1.77 16.90
N PHE A 339 -21.60 3.02 17.01
CA PHE A 339 -20.26 3.37 16.55
C PHE A 339 -19.10 2.88 17.44
N GLN A 340 -18.03 2.40 16.81
CA GLN A 340 -16.80 1.90 17.39
C GLN A 340 -15.60 2.34 16.54
N ALA A 341 -14.75 3.22 17.10
CA ALA A 341 -13.69 3.91 16.35
C ALA A 341 -12.69 2.99 15.61
N GLU A 342 -12.43 1.80 16.15
CA GLU A 342 -11.46 0.82 15.62
C GLU A 342 -12.14 -0.32 14.85
N ARG A 343 -13.47 -0.26 14.68
CA ARG A 343 -14.26 -1.37 14.10
C ARG A 343 -15.27 -0.92 13.05
N ASP A 344 -15.46 0.38 12.89
CA ASP A 344 -16.33 0.94 11.86
C ASP A 344 -15.53 1.78 10.87
N LEU A 345 -15.95 1.69 9.62
CA LEU A 345 -15.34 2.42 8.52
C LEU A 345 -15.97 3.80 8.42
N LEU A 346 -15.16 4.83 8.16
CA LEU A 346 -15.58 6.19 7.92
C LEU A 346 -15.00 6.71 6.60
N ILE A 347 -15.82 7.35 5.77
CA ILE A 347 -15.39 7.97 4.50
C ILE A 347 -15.94 9.38 4.44
N GLU A 348 -15.11 10.34 4.07
CA GLU A 348 -15.56 11.66 3.68
C GLU A 348 -15.91 11.69 2.18
N ILE A 349 -17.11 12.18 1.85
CA ILE A 349 -17.56 12.39 0.46
C ILE A 349 -17.94 13.86 0.22
N THR A 350 -17.30 14.78 0.93
CA THR A 350 -17.60 16.22 0.84
C THR A 350 -17.44 16.72 -0.60
N GLY A 351 -18.45 17.43 -1.10
CA GLY A 351 -18.44 17.92 -2.48
C GLY A 351 -19.08 16.96 -3.49
N PHE A 352 -19.65 15.84 -3.04
CA PHE A 352 -20.39 14.90 -3.90
C PHE A 352 -21.46 15.59 -4.75
N GLN A 353 -21.77 15.00 -5.90
CA GLN A 353 -22.89 15.40 -6.76
C GLN A 353 -24.03 14.37 -6.68
N GLY A 354 -25.26 14.80 -6.95
CA GLY A 354 -26.45 13.93 -6.88
C GLY A 354 -27.23 14.06 -5.56
N ASP A 355 -28.04 13.06 -5.23
CA ASP A 355 -28.94 13.06 -4.08
C ASP A 355 -28.54 11.96 -3.07
N LEU A 356 -28.18 12.34 -1.84
CA LEU A 356 -27.81 11.41 -0.76
C LEU A 356 -28.85 10.34 -0.48
N THR A 357 -30.13 10.60 -0.76
CA THR A 357 -31.19 9.60 -0.56
C THR A 357 -31.12 8.45 -1.58
N SER A 358 -30.33 8.62 -2.64
CA SER A 358 -30.05 7.60 -3.66
C SER A 358 -28.68 6.95 -3.49
N LEU A 359 -27.91 7.30 -2.45
CA LEU A 359 -26.64 6.65 -2.13
C LEU A 359 -26.90 5.17 -1.84
N ALA A 360 -26.17 4.29 -2.50
CA ALA A 360 -26.22 2.86 -2.23
C ALA A 360 -24.80 2.33 -2.04
N ILE A 361 -24.68 1.34 -1.15
CA ILE A 361 -23.45 0.60 -0.92
C ILE A 361 -23.65 -0.79 -1.51
N VAL A 362 -22.73 -1.18 -2.39
CA VAL A 362 -22.81 -2.46 -3.12
C VAL A 362 -21.92 -3.49 -2.48
#